data_AF-A0A6P9B5Q6-F1
#
_entry.id   AF-A0A6P9B5Q6-F1
#
_cell.length_a   1.000
_cell.length_b   1.000
_cell.length_c   1.000
_cell.angle_alpha   90.00
_cell.angle_beta   90.00
_cell.angle_gamma   90.00
#
_symmetry.space_group_name_H-M   'P 1'
#
loop_
_entity.id
_entity.type
_entity.pdbx_description
1 polymer ?
#
loop_
_entity_poly.entity_id
_entity_poly.type
_entity_poly.pdbx_seq_one_letter_code
_entity_poly.pdbx_strand_id
1 'polypeptide(L)'
;IQFIDTPGNLPPSMNASQYLGLKQNLNLTSAYQQCKNGAGLWEVLQLKDQYSLSEHLSVAKYTAEFQQRLHAVNLPFEEIVLLSAEGRQDLETFRKSQVDLINYADFTAEMRNPLVRTNVEGLAVDLERLSNVQSDRSLAERLVEEALKLRRIQNQMVLPMETLVAQLKESVQFLATMSPSFQAQFNNTESQITLVEAILPSQTKKILRQELDCFVRKELGFISQYLNWMKTTLTEDVASCQPFSTALDNGRVILCNRIMDPWNAFWFSLGGCTFFLLPGMFLALKMMKHFRPIRHKL
;
A
#
# COMPACT_ATOMS: atom_id res chain seq x y z
N ILE A 1 -24.14 -34.83 38.17
CA ILE A 1 -24.43 -34.73 36.72
C ILE A 1 -24.22 -36.08 36.03
N GLN A 2 -23.31 -36.95 36.51
CA GLN A 2 -23.17 -38.36 36.06
C GLN A 2 -24.48 -39.16 35.94
N PHE A 3 -25.52 -38.83 36.71
CA PHE A 3 -26.85 -39.46 36.62
C PHE A 3 -27.51 -39.28 35.24
N ILE A 4 -27.24 -38.17 34.54
CA ILE A 4 -27.91 -37.82 33.27
C ILE A 4 -27.35 -38.63 32.10
N ASP A 5 -26.07 -39.00 32.14
CA ASP A 5 -25.42 -39.79 31.07
C ASP A 5 -25.56 -41.30 31.27
N THR A 6 -26.11 -41.76 32.40
CA THR A 6 -26.33 -43.20 32.61
C THR A 6 -27.46 -43.69 31.69
N PRO A 7 -27.24 -44.77 30.92
CA PRO A 7 -28.27 -45.33 30.04
C PRO A 7 -29.54 -45.67 30.82
N GLY A 8 -30.69 -45.11 30.40
CA GLY A 8 -32.00 -45.36 31.01
C GLY A 8 -32.48 -44.33 32.05
N ASN A 9 -31.63 -43.37 32.46
CA ASN A 9 -32.03 -42.30 33.40
C ASN A 9 -32.72 -41.10 32.74
N LEU A 10 -32.55 -40.95 31.42
CA LEU A 10 -33.33 -40.02 30.61
C LEU A 10 -34.39 -40.81 29.82
N PRO A 11 -35.61 -40.26 29.64
CA PRO A 11 -36.59 -40.89 28.79
C PRO A 11 -36.05 -41.03 27.36
N PRO A 12 -36.37 -42.12 26.63
CA PRO A 12 -35.86 -42.37 25.28
C PRO A 12 -36.25 -41.26 24.28
N SER A 13 -37.30 -40.49 24.58
CA SER A 13 -37.70 -39.28 23.85
C SER A 13 -36.76 -38.08 24.06
N MET A 14 -35.68 -38.22 24.83
CA MET A 14 -34.76 -37.16 25.26
C MET A 14 -33.32 -37.49 24.86
N ASN A 15 -33.12 -38.00 23.64
CA ASN A 15 -31.80 -38.18 23.06
C ASN A 15 -31.33 -36.87 22.39
N ALA A 16 -30.55 -36.06 23.12
CA ALA A 16 -30.05 -34.77 22.64
C ALA A 16 -29.28 -34.89 21.31
N SER A 17 -28.56 -35.98 21.09
CA SER A 17 -27.81 -36.19 19.84
C SER A 17 -28.72 -36.37 18.61
N GLN A 18 -29.86 -37.05 18.75
CA GLN A 18 -30.85 -37.17 17.67
C GLN A 18 -31.58 -35.85 17.38
N TYR A 19 -31.96 -35.09 18.41
CA TYR A 19 -32.61 -33.78 18.21
C TYR A 19 -31.71 -32.75 17.55
N LEU A 20 -30.41 -32.79 17.88
CA LEU A 20 -29.41 -31.90 17.28
C LEU A 20 -28.87 -32.43 15.94
N GLY A 21 -29.36 -33.58 15.46
CA GLY A 21 -28.93 -34.19 14.21
C GLY A 21 -27.47 -34.63 14.20
N LEU A 22 -26.88 -34.92 15.37
CA LEU A 22 -25.47 -35.28 15.49
C LEU A 22 -25.22 -36.73 15.06
N LYS A 23 -24.12 -36.96 14.33
CA LYS A 23 -23.66 -38.31 13.93
C LYS A 23 -23.11 -39.13 15.08
N GLN A 24 -22.64 -38.49 16.15
CA GLN A 24 -22.06 -39.15 17.33
C GLN A 24 -22.90 -38.88 18.57
N ASN A 25 -22.90 -39.85 19.50
CA ASN A 25 -23.59 -39.72 20.78
C ASN A 25 -22.88 -38.66 21.63
N LEU A 26 -23.62 -37.61 21.99
CA LEU A 26 -23.13 -36.53 22.85
C LEU A 26 -23.17 -36.97 24.31
N ASN A 27 -22.04 -36.90 25.01
CA ASN A 27 -21.98 -37.03 26.47
C ASN A 27 -22.28 -35.66 27.10
N LEU A 28 -23.41 -35.53 27.78
CA LEU A 28 -23.90 -34.25 28.30
C LEU A 28 -23.05 -33.77 29.47
N THR A 29 -22.51 -34.65 30.34
CA THR A 29 -21.63 -34.21 31.44
C THR A 29 -20.35 -33.61 30.88
N SER A 30 -19.69 -34.26 29.93
CA SER A 30 -18.45 -33.73 29.35
C SER A 30 -18.71 -32.45 28.55
N ALA A 31 -19.81 -32.41 27.78
CA ALA A 31 -20.19 -31.22 27.03
C ALA A 31 -20.47 -30.02 27.96
N TYR A 32 -21.22 -30.24 29.04
CA TYR A 32 -21.46 -29.20 30.05
C TYR A 32 -20.16 -28.72 30.72
N GLN A 33 -19.24 -29.62 31.07
CA GLN A 33 -17.95 -29.23 31.67
C GLN A 33 -17.10 -28.40 30.71
N GLN A 34 -17.02 -28.80 29.44
CA GLN A 34 -16.30 -28.05 28.41
C GLN A 34 -16.93 -26.67 28.19
N CYS A 35 -18.25 -26.59 28.10
CA CYS A 35 -18.96 -25.31 28.00
C CYS A 35 -18.72 -24.40 29.20
N LYS A 36 -18.71 -24.95 30.41
CA LYS A 36 -18.41 -24.19 31.63
C LYS A 36 -17.00 -23.59 31.63
N ASN A 37 -16.06 -24.25 30.97
CA ASN A 37 -14.68 -23.79 30.80
C ASN A 37 -14.49 -22.83 29.61
N GLY A 38 -15.57 -22.43 28.92
CA GLY A 38 -15.49 -21.46 27.83
C GLY A 38 -15.38 -22.06 26.42
N ALA A 39 -15.43 -23.39 26.27
CA ALA A 39 -15.24 -24.05 24.98
C ALA A 39 -16.28 -23.61 23.92
N GLY A 40 -15.85 -23.61 22.66
CA GLY A 40 -16.71 -23.35 21.50
C GLY A 40 -17.66 -24.52 21.25
N LEU A 41 -18.92 -24.23 20.92
CA LEU A 41 -19.96 -25.20 20.58
C LEU A 41 -19.54 -26.07 19.39
N TRP A 42 -18.75 -25.53 18.46
CA TRP A 42 -18.22 -26.28 17.32
C TRP A 42 -17.37 -27.48 17.74
N GLU A 43 -16.52 -27.29 18.75
CA GLU A 43 -15.67 -28.35 19.31
C GLU A 43 -16.49 -29.30 20.18
N VAL A 44 -17.32 -28.75 21.07
CA VAL A 44 -18.13 -29.54 22.02
C VAL A 44 -19.12 -30.48 21.32
N LEU A 45 -19.76 -30.02 20.25
CA LEU A 45 -20.68 -30.83 19.45
C LEU A 45 -19.98 -31.65 18.35
N GLN A 46 -18.65 -31.57 18.25
CA GLN A 46 -17.85 -32.25 17.23
C GLN A 46 -18.36 -32.02 15.80
N LEU A 47 -18.76 -30.78 15.48
CA LEU A 47 -19.36 -30.44 14.18
C LEU A 47 -18.39 -30.61 13.01
N LYS A 48 -17.07 -30.63 13.28
CA LYS A 48 -16.02 -30.89 12.29
C LYS A 48 -16.23 -32.20 11.51
N ASP A 49 -16.79 -33.23 12.15
CA ASP A 49 -16.99 -34.55 11.52
C ASP A 49 -18.24 -34.60 10.62
N GLN A 50 -19.07 -33.56 10.68
CA GLN A 50 -20.31 -33.43 9.92
C GLN A 50 -20.24 -32.34 8.87
N TYR A 51 -19.54 -31.24 9.17
CA TYR A 51 -19.47 -30.04 8.35
C TYR A 51 -18.02 -29.63 8.10
N SER A 52 -17.61 -29.63 6.83
CA SER A 52 -16.30 -29.17 6.39
C SER A 52 -16.33 -27.65 6.15
N LEU A 53 -16.01 -26.86 7.19
CA LEU A 53 -15.78 -25.42 7.06
C LEU A 53 -14.72 -25.11 5.99
N SER A 54 -13.70 -25.94 5.87
CA SER A 54 -12.61 -25.80 4.89
C SER A 54 -13.07 -25.88 3.44
N GLU A 55 -14.12 -26.65 3.12
CA GLU A 55 -14.67 -26.69 1.77
C GLU A 55 -15.42 -25.41 1.39
N HIS A 56 -16.04 -24.77 2.39
CA HIS A 56 -16.85 -23.57 2.19
C HIS A 56 -16.03 -22.27 2.29
N LEU A 57 -14.97 -22.28 3.10
CA LEU A 57 -14.07 -21.15 3.35
C LEU A 57 -12.72 -21.31 2.65
N SER A 58 -12.68 -22.01 1.50
CA SER A 58 -11.46 -22.18 0.71
C SER A 58 -11.10 -20.90 -0.04
N VAL A 59 -9.88 -20.39 0.15
CA VAL A 59 -9.37 -19.20 -0.57
C VAL A 59 -9.46 -19.38 -2.08
N ALA A 60 -9.12 -20.56 -2.60
CA ALA A 60 -9.13 -20.85 -4.04
C ALA A 60 -10.52 -20.67 -4.65
N LYS A 61 -11.59 -20.99 -3.91
CA LYS A 61 -12.98 -20.86 -4.38
C LYS A 61 -13.36 -19.41 -4.70
N TYR A 62 -12.79 -18.45 -3.99
CA TYR A 62 -13.09 -17.02 -4.14
C TYR A 62 -12.06 -16.27 -4.98
N THR A 63 -10.90 -16.88 -5.26
CA THR A 63 -9.75 -16.16 -5.82
C THR A 63 -9.19 -16.75 -7.12
N ALA A 64 -9.58 -17.97 -7.50
CA ALA A 64 -9.06 -18.63 -8.70
C ALA A 64 -9.29 -17.80 -9.97
N GLU A 65 -10.49 -17.27 -10.17
CA GLU A 65 -10.80 -16.45 -11.34
C GLU A 65 -10.03 -15.13 -11.33
N PHE A 66 -9.91 -14.49 -10.16
CA PHE A 66 -9.14 -13.27 -9.98
C PHE A 66 -7.66 -13.47 -10.33
N GLN A 67 -7.04 -14.54 -9.81
CA GLN A 67 -5.67 -14.93 -10.14
C GLN A 67 -5.51 -15.18 -11.64
N GLN A 68 -6.44 -15.94 -12.24
CA GLN A 68 -6.39 -16.27 -13.67
C GLN A 68 -6.49 -15.02 -14.55
N ARG A 69 -7.43 -14.11 -14.25
CA ARG A 69 -7.60 -12.86 -15.00
C ARG A 69 -6.36 -11.97 -14.93
N LEU A 70 -5.75 -11.82 -13.75
CA LEU A 70 -4.53 -11.02 -13.58
C LEU A 70 -3.27 -11.68 -14.16
N HIS A 71 -3.19 -13.02 -14.15
CA HIS A 71 -2.14 -13.73 -14.88
C HIS A 71 -2.26 -13.57 -16.39
N ALA A 72 -3.50 -13.51 -16.92
CA ALA A 72 -3.76 -13.30 -18.34
C ALA A 72 -3.54 -11.84 -18.81
N VAL A 73 -3.39 -10.87 -17.90
CA VAL A 73 -3.07 -9.49 -18.27
C VAL A 73 -1.69 -9.46 -18.92
N ASN A 74 -1.69 -9.17 -20.22
CA ASN A 74 -0.52 -8.86 -21.01
C ASN A 74 -0.75 -7.47 -21.62
N LEU A 75 -0.10 -6.46 -21.06
CA LEU A 75 -0.15 -5.11 -21.62
C LEU A 75 0.86 -5.03 -22.76
N PRO A 76 0.42 -4.81 -24.02
CA PRO A 76 1.35 -4.53 -25.09
C PRO A 76 1.99 -3.18 -24.81
N PHE A 77 3.31 -3.18 -24.67
CA PHE A 77 4.08 -1.95 -24.73
C PHE A 77 4.40 -1.71 -26.20
N GLU A 78 3.95 -0.58 -26.72
CA GLU A 78 4.37 -0.12 -28.04
C GLU A 78 5.90 0.07 -28.06
N GLU A 79 6.50 0.02 -29.25
CA GLU A 79 7.90 0.37 -29.41
C GLU A 79 8.12 1.80 -28.89
N ILE A 80 8.97 1.92 -27.87
CA ILE A 80 9.33 3.21 -27.33
C ILE A 80 10.35 3.82 -28.27
N VAL A 81 9.96 4.92 -28.91
CA VAL A 81 10.83 5.73 -29.77
C VAL A 81 11.27 6.96 -28.97
N LEU A 82 12.51 6.95 -28.50
CA LEU A 82 13.14 8.09 -27.82
C LEU A 82 13.71 9.09 -28.83
N LEU A 83 14.27 8.58 -29.93
CA LEU A 83 14.75 9.40 -31.03
C LEU A 83 14.03 9.03 -32.32
N SER A 84 13.26 9.98 -32.85
CA SER A 84 12.52 9.79 -34.09
C SER A 84 13.44 9.52 -35.27
N ALA A 85 12.86 9.03 -36.36
CA ALA A 85 13.62 8.80 -37.60
C ALA A 85 14.22 10.11 -38.14
N GLU A 86 13.47 11.21 -38.06
CA GLU A 86 13.93 12.55 -38.45
C GLU A 86 15.06 13.01 -37.53
N GLY A 87 14.92 12.83 -36.22
CA GLY A 87 15.97 13.17 -35.26
C GLY A 87 17.27 12.38 -35.48
N ARG A 88 17.19 11.09 -35.82
CA ARG A 88 18.37 10.30 -36.22
C ARG A 88 18.99 10.82 -37.50
N GLN A 89 18.16 11.18 -38.48
CA GLN A 89 18.65 11.72 -39.73
C GLN A 89 19.35 13.06 -39.55
N ASP A 90 18.82 13.95 -38.71
CA ASP A 90 19.44 15.23 -38.36
C ASP A 90 20.76 15.01 -37.62
N LEU A 91 20.78 14.11 -36.64
CA LEU A 91 21.98 13.74 -35.89
C LEU A 91 23.07 13.19 -36.82
N GLU A 92 22.69 12.31 -37.74
CA GLU A 92 23.60 11.71 -38.73
C GLU A 92 24.08 12.73 -39.77
N THR A 93 23.22 13.67 -40.18
CA THR A 93 23.59 14.78 -41.07
C THR A 93 24.61 15.68 -40.38
N PHE A 94 24.39 15.99 -39.11
CA PHE A 94 25.30 16.83 -38.35
C PHE A 94 26.61 16.10 -38.05
N ARG A 95 26.59 14.79 -37.78
CA ARG A 95 27.79 13.94 -37.69
C ARG A 95 28.63 13.97 -38.97
N LYS A 96 27.97 14.01 -40.13
CA LYS A 96 28.60 14.08 -41.47
C LYS A 96 29.06 15.49 -41.87
N SER A 97 28.71 16.53 -41.11
CA SER A 97 29.08 17.91 -41.44
C SER A 97 30.58 18.19 -41.36
N GLN A 98 31.37 17.28 -40.78
CA GLN A 98 32.84 17.40 -40.65
C GLN A 98 33.30 18.68 -39.95
N VAL A 99 32.44 19.26 -39.09
CA VAL A 99 32.78 20.42 -38.24
C VAL A 99 33.97 20.11 -37.33
N ASP A 100 34.22 18.83 -37.04
CA ASP A 100 35.37 18.35 -36.31
C ASP A 100 36.70 18.43 -37.07
N LEU A 101 36.66 18.49 -38.40
CA LEU A 101 37.85 18.55 -39.27
C LEU A 101 38.30 19.98 -39.60
N ILE A 102 37.55 21.00 -39.16
CA ILE A 102 37.88 22.40 -39.41
C ILE A 102 39.16 22.76 -38.64
N ASN A 103 40.13 23.37 -39.33
CA ASN A 103 41.34 23.88 -38.68
C ASN A 103 41.06 25.21 -37.95
N TYR A 104 40.48 25.12 -36.76
CA TYR A 104 40.20 26.29 -35.93
C TYR A 104 41.45 27.07 -35.51
N ALA A 105 42.63 26.44 -35.55
CA ALA A 105 43.89 27.11 -35.23
C ALA A 105 44.22 28.20 -36.27
N ASP A 106 43.97 27.93 -37.55
CA ASP A 106 44.20 28.90 -38.63
C ASP A 106 43.24 30.09 -38.52
N PHE A 107 41.95 29.83 -38.27
CA PHE A 107 40.98 30.91 -38.00
C PHE A 107 41.39 31.74 -36.79
N THR A 108 41.85 31.08 -35.72
CA THR A 108 42.32 31.76 -34.50
C THR A 108 43.56 32.60 -34.77
N ALA A 109 44.46 32.15 -35.65
CA ALA A 109 45.64 32.90 -36.06
C ALA A 109 45.25 34.12 -36.91
N GLU A 110 44.35 33.95 -37.88
CA GLU A 110 43.92 35.04 -38.76
C GLU A 110 43.22 36.17 -37.98
N MET A 111 42.38 35.82 -37.00
CA MET A 111 41.70 36.83 -36.16
C MET A 111 42.62 37.61 -35.22
N ARG A 112 43.90 37.23 -35.09
CA ARG A 112 44.91 38.04 -34.37
C ARG A 112 45.50 39.15 -35.24
N ASN A 113 45.33 39.08 -36.55
CA ASN A 113 45.82 40.10 -37.46
C ASN A 113 45.02 41.40 -37.28
N PRO A 114 45.68 42.57 -37.32
CA PRO A 114 44.97 43.84 -37.28
C PRO A 114 44.12 43.99 -38.55
N LEU A 115 42.87 44.45 -38.38
CA LEU A 115 41.93 44.66 -39.49
C LEU A 115 42.44 45.65 -40.53
N VAL A 116 43.12 46.70 -40.06
CA VAL A 116 43.76 47.71 -40.91
C VAL A 116 45.23 47.80 -40.51
N ARG A 117 46.11 47.84 -41.51
CA ARG A 117 47.58 47.91 -41.30
C ARG A 117 48.05 49.21 -40.65
N THR A 118 47.25 50.26 -40.74
CA THR A 118 47.58 51.60 -40.24
C THR A 118 46.55 52.03 -39.22
N ASN A 119 47.01 52.68 -38.15
CA ASN A 119 46.12 53.31 -37.18
C ASN A 119 45.41 54.50 -37.85
N VAL A 120 44.17 54.28 -38.30
CA VAL A 120 43.37 55.26 -39.05
C VAL A 120 43.10 56.51 -38.23
N GLU A 121 42.79 56.36 -36.94
CA GLU A 121 42.60 57.47 -36.01
C GLU A 121 43.93 58.23 -35.78
N GLY A 122 45.03 57.51 -35.59
CA GLY A 122 46.36 58.11 -35.45
C GLY A 122 46.75 58.94 -36.67
N LEU A 123 46.50 58.42 -37.87
CA LEU A 123 46.74 59.15 -39.12
C LEU A 123 45.87 60.40 -39.23
N ALA A 124 44.58 60.33 -38.84
CA ALA A 124 43.71 61.49 -38.81
C ALA A 124 44.24 62.60 -37.88
N VAL A 125 44.71 62.23 -36.68
CA VAL A 125 45.33 63.15 -35.72
C VAL A 125 46.60 63.78 -36.27
N ASP A 126 47.44 63.01 -36.96
CA ASP A 126 48.67 63.53 -37.56
C ASP A 126 48.38 64.50 -38.72
N LEU A 127 47.34 64.26 -39.54
CA LEU A 127 46.90 65.19 -40.58
C LEU A 127 46.38 66.52 -39.99
N GLU A 128 45.59 66.46 -38.91
CA GLU A 128 45.13 67.66 -38.17
C GLU A 128 46.30 68.43 -37.53
N ARG A 129 47.32 67.72 -37.02
CA ARG A 129 48.52 68.37 -36.49
C ARG A 129 49.29 69.10 -37.61
N LEU A 130 49.42 68.46 -38.77
CA LEU A 130 50.10 69.05 -39.93
C LEU A 130 49.35 70.28 -40.48
N SER A 131 48.01 70.27 -40.48
CA SER A 131 47.22 71.43 -40.92
C SER A 131 47.46 72.66 -40.05
N ASN A 132 47.72 72.48 -38.75
CA ASN A 132 47.94 73.58 -37.80
C ASN A 132 49.31 74.27 -37.94
N VAL A 133 50.28 73.61 -38.58
CA VAL A 133 51.66 74.12 -38.72
C VAL A 133 51.93 74.63 -40.15
N GLN A 134 51.06 74.30 -41.11
CA GLN A 134 51.21 74.69 -42.51
C GLN A 134 50.81 76.16 -42.74
N SER A 135 51.57 76.87 -43.58
CA SER A 135 51.33 78.27 -43.94
C SER A 135 50.29 78.44 -45.06
N ASP A 136 50.15 77.45 -45.94
CA ASP A 136 49.14 77.41 -46.99
C ASP A 136 47.76 77.01 -46.43
N ARG A 137 46.81 77.95 -46.46
CA ARG A 137 45.44 77.75 -45.96
C ARG A 137 44.68 76.69 -46.75
N SER A 138 44.85 76.65 -48.08
CA SER A 138 44.13 75.69 -48.93
C SER A 138 44.58 74.25 -48.68
N LEU A 139 45.88 74.07 -48.40
CA LEU A 139 46.44 72.79 -48.01
C LEU A 139 46.00 72.39 -46.60
N ALA A 140 45.95 73.35 -45.66
CA ALA A 140 45.46 73.10 -44.31
C ALA A 140 44.00 72.63 -44.31
N GLU A 141 43.11 73.27 -45.08
CA GLU A 141 41.70 72.87 -45.20
C GLU A 141 41.55 71.44 -45.76
N ARG A 142 42.31 71.10 -46.81
CA ARG A 142 42.30 69.75 -47.39
C ARG A 142 42.78 68.68 -46.41
N LEU A 143 43.80 68.97 -45.60
CA LEU A 143 44.31 68.05 -44.59
C LEU A 143 43.25 67.75 -43.52
N VAL A 144 42.50 68.78 -43.09
CA VAL A 144 41.36 68.61 -42.18
C VAL A 144 40.24 67.79 -42.82
N GLU A 145 39.93 68.01 -44.10
CA GLU A 145 38.91 67.23 -44.81
C GLU A 145 39.28 65.73 -44.88
N GLU A 146 40.53 65.41 -45.20
CA GLU A 146 41.01 64.02 -45.22
C GLU A 146 41.04 63.40 -43.83
N ALA A 147 41.40 64.15 -42.79
CA ALA A 147 41.30 63.69 -41.40
C ALA A 147 39.85 63.32 -41.03
N LEU A 148 38.87 64.14 -41.43
CA LEU A 148 37.45 63.84 -41.22
C LEU A 148 37.00 62.57 -41.97
N LYS A 149 37.49 62.35 -43.19
CA LYS A 149 37.23 61.10 -43.94
C LYS A 149 37.82 59.88 -43.23
N LEU A 150 39.04 59.97 -42.71
CA LEU A 150 39.67 58.90 -41.93
C LEU A 150 38.89 58.61 -40.64
N ARG A 151 38.48 59.64 -39.88
CA ARG A 151 37.61 59.47 -38.69
C ARG A 151 36.28 58.80 -39.05
N ARG A 152 35.72 59.10 -40.22
CA ARG A 152 34.52 58.42 -40.72
C ARG A 152 34.78 56.94 -41.00
N ILE A 153 35.88 56.60 -41.65
CA ILE A 153 36.28 55.20 -41.90
C ILE A 153 36.49 54.46 -40.57
N GLN A 154 37.18 55.07 -39.62
CA GLN A 154 37.39 54.49 -38.29
C GLN A 154 36.06 54.14 -37.63
N ASN A 155 35.14 55.11 -37.55
CA ASN A 155 33.88 54.93 -36.82
C ASN A 155 32.84 54.07 -37.55
N GLN A 156 32.77 54.14 -38.88
CA GLN A 156 31.73 53.48 -39.67
C GLN A 156 32.15 52.13 -40.24
N MET A 157 33.45 51.83 -40.31
CA MET A 157 33.96 50.57 -40.87
C MET A 157 34.84 49.82 -39.88
N VAL A 158 35.89 50.45 -39.35
CA VAL A 158 36.88 49.76 -38.51
C VAL A 158 36.26 49.28 -37.20
N LEU A 159 35.61 50.16 -36.43
CA LEU A 159 35.00 49.79 -35.14
C LEU A 159 33.91 48.70 -35.28
N PRO A 160 32.97 48.76 -36.25
CA PRO A 160 32.02 47.67 -36.48
C PRO A 160 32.69 46.35 -36.87
N MET A 161 33.72 46.39 -37.73
CA MET A 161 34.48 45.20 -38.10
C MET A 161 35.22 44.59 -36.91
N GLU A 162 35.82 45.40 -36.04
CA GLU A 162 36.46 44.96 -34.80
C GLU A 162 35.47 44.21 -33.90
N THR A 163 34.25 44.73 -33.80
CA THR A 163 33.17 44.09 -33.04
C THR A 163 32.78 42.73 -33.63
N LEU A 164 32.66 42.64 -34.96
CA LEU A 164 32.33 41.38 -35.64
C LEU A 164 33.45 40.34 -35.50
N VAL A 165 34.72 40.75 -35.57
CA VAL A 165 35.87 39.85 -35.34
C VAL A 165 35.88 39.34 -33.90
N ALA A 166 35.52 40.19 -32.92
CA ALA A 166 35.40 39.74 -31.53
C ALA A 166 34.31 38.67 -31.35
N GLN A 167 33.14 38.85 -31.96
CA GLN A 167 32.05 37.86 -31.93
C GLN A 167 32.44 36.56 -32.66
N LEU A 168 33.12 36.67 -33.80
CA LEU A 168 33.62 35.52 -34.54
C LEU A 168 34.64 34.74 -33.71
N LYS A 169 35.52 35.45 -32.98
CA LYS A 169 36.52 34.84 -32.09
C LYS A 169 35.87 34.01 -31.00
N GLU A 170 34.83 34.52 -30.34
CA GLU A 170 34.07 33.76 -29.34
C GLU A 170 33.45 32.48 -29.95
N SER A 171 32.84 32.61 -31.12
CA SER A 171 32.20 31.49 -31.83
C SER A 171 33.23 30.41 -32.23
N VAL A 172 34.37 30.82 -32.79
CA VAL A 172 35.47 29.93 -33.18
C VAL A 172 36.09 29.25 -31.95
N GLN A 173 36.26 29.96 -30.84
CA GLN A 173 36.79 29.38 -29.60
C GLN A 173 35.85 28.32 -29.02
N PHE A 174 34.55 28.60 -29.01
CA PHE A 174 33.53 27.64 -28.58
C PHE A 174 33.58 26.36 -29.44
N LEU A 175 33.57 26.53 -30.77
CA LEU A 175 33.64 25.42 -31.71
C LEU A 175 34.95 24.63 -31.59
N ALA A 176 36.10 25.31 -31.46
CA ALA A 176 37.40 24.67 -31.27
C ALA A 176 37.45 23.80 -30.00
N THR A 177 36.73 24.20 -28.95
CA THR A 177 36.66 23.45 -27.68
C THR A 177 35.75 22.23 -27.79
N MET A 178 34.62 22.36 -28.48
CA MET A 178 33.62 21.28 -28.60
C MET A 178 34.02 20.23 -29.65
N SER A 179 34.51 20.70 -30.80
CA SER A 179 34.83 19.94 -32.01
C SER A 179 35.56 18.60 -31.75
N PRO A 180 36.65 18.52 -30.96
CA PRO A 180 37.42 17.28 -30.82
C PRO A 180 36.64 16.14 -30.16
N SER A 181 35.69 16.46 -29.29
CA SER A 181 34.88 15.47 -28.57
C SER A 181 33.57 15.14 -29.30
N PHE A 182 33.26 15.86 -30.36
CA PHE A 182 31.96 15.87 -31.01
C PHE A 182 31.57 14.49 -31.53
N GLN A 183 32.38 13.88 -32.40
CA GLN A 183 32.10 12.54 -32.96
C GLN A 183 31.88 11.48 -31.86
N ALA A 184 32.69 11.54 -30.79
CA ALA A 184 32.57 10.61 -29.66
C ALA A 184 31.25 10.81 -28.90
N GLN A 185 30.84 12.06 -28.65
CA GLN A 185 29.57 12.37 -28.00
C GLN A 185 28.37 11.91 -28.84
N PHE A 186 28.44 12.05 -30.17
CA PHE A 186 27.39 11.58 -31.10
C PHE A 186 27.23 10.07 -31.03
N ASN A 187 28.32 9.34 -31.25
CA ASN A 187 28.30 7.87 -31.21
C ASN A 187 27.84 7.36 -29.84
N ASN A 188 28.26 8.01 -28.75
CA ASN A 188 27.80 7.65 -27.41
C ASN A 188 26.30 7.91 -27.24
N THR A 189 25.80 9.07 -27.68
CA THR A 189 24.38 9.44 -27.56
C THR A 189 23.49 8.49 -28.37
N GLU A 190 23.85 8.21 -29.61
CA GLU A 190 23.12 7.28 -30.47
C GLU A 190 23.12 5.85 -29.89
N SER A 191 24.27 5.40 -29.38
CA SER A 191 24.40 4.09 -28.73
C SER A 191 23.56 3.98 -27.47
N GLN A 192 23.59 5.00 -26.60
CA GLN A 192 22.79 5.03 -25.37
C GLN A 192 21.29 5.04 -25.68
N ILE A 193 20.85 5.85 -26.64
CA ILE A 193 19.45 5.88 -27.07
C ILE A 193 19.01 4.51 -27.58
N THR A 194 19.79 3.91 -28.49
CA THR A 194 19.50 2.58 -29.05
C THR A 194 19.44 1.50 -27.96
N LEU A 195 20.36 1.55 -27.00
CA LEU A 195 20.39 0.62 -25.87
C LEU A 195 19.16 0.78 -24.98
N VAL A 196 18.75 2.02 -24.68
CA VAL A 196 17.56 2.28 -23.86
C VAL A 196 16.30 1.84 -24.60
N GLU A 197 16.14 2.17 -25.88
CA GLU A 197 14.98 1.75 -26.68
C GLU A 197 14.87 0.22 -26.76
N ALA A 198 16.00 -0.50 -26.82
CA ALA A 198 16.00 -1.97 -26.82
C ALA A 198 15.65 -2.59 -25.45
N ILE A 199 16.16 -2.00 -24.36
CA ILE A 199 16.03 -2.59 -23.02
C ILE A 199 14.73 -2.17 -22.34
N LEU A 200 14.28 -0.93 -22.53
CA LEU A 200 13.19 -0.32 -21.77
C LEU A 200 11.86 -1.07 -21.89
N PRO A 201 11.41 -1.55 -23.07
CA PRO A 201 10.18 -2.35 -23.18
C PRO A 201 10.26 -3.64 -22.35
N SER A 202 11.40 -4.32 -22.39
CA SER A 202 11.61 -5.58 -21.65
C SER A 202 11.64 -5.36 -20.14
N GLN A 203 12.32 -4.31 -19.66
CA GLN A 203 12.40 -3.97 -18.24
C GLN A 203 11.05 -3.50 -17.71
N THR A 204 10.35 -2.66 -18.47
CA THR A 204 9.02 -2.19 -18.08
C THR A 204 8.04 -3.37 -17.97
N LYS A 205 8.06 -4.30 -18.93
CA LYS A 205 7.26 -5.52 -18.86
C LYS A 205 7.59 -6.37 -17.63
N LYS A 206 8.88 -6.50 -17.29
CA LYS A 206 9.33 -7.22 -16.09
C LYS A 206 8.84 -6.56 -14.80
N ILE A 207 9.01 -5.25 -14.68
CA ILE A 207 8.57 -4.46 -13.51
C ILE A 207 7.05 -4.56 -13.36
N LEU A 208 6.31 -4.34 -14.44
CA LEU A 208 4.86 -4.46 -14.43
C LEU A 208 4.41 -5.86 -13.97
N ARG A 209 5.04 -6.92 -14.47
CA ARG A 209 4.72 -8.30 -14.06
C ARG A 209 5.00 -8.52 -12.58
N GLN A 210 6.11 -7.99 -12.07
CA GLN A 210 6.46 -8.07 -10.65
C GLN A 210 5.45 -7.33 -9.76
N GLU A 211 5.00 -6.14 -10.18
CA GLU A 211 3.98 -5.36 -9.47
C GLU A 211 2.61 -6.06 -9.48
N LEU A 212 2.19 -6.61 -10.63
CA LEU A 212 0.96 -7.40 -10.73
C LEU A 212 1.00 -8.63 -9.82
N ASP A 213 2.11 -9.36 -9.79
CA ASP A 213 2.26 -10.52 -8.92
C ASP A 213 2.30 -10.11 -7.43
N CYS A 214 2.87 -8.95 -7.10
CA CYS A 214 2.84 -8.39 -5.75
C CYS A 214 1.41 -8.03 -5.32
N PHE A 215 0.67 -7.35 -6.19
CA PHE A 215 -0.73 -7.02 -5.99
C PHE A 215 -1.59 -8.27 -5.76
N VAL A 216 -1.45 -9.29 -6.62
CA VAL A 216 -2.14 -10.58 -6.44
C VAL A 216 -1.84 -11.18 -5.08
N ARG A 217 -0.55 -11.29 -4.68
CA ARG A 217 -0.19 -11.85 -3.37
C ARG A 217 -0.80 -11.08 -2.21
N LYS A 218 -0.85 -9.74 -2.29
CA LYS A 218 -1.40 -8.89 -1.23
C LYS A 218 -2.91 -9.08 -1.08
N GLU A 219 -3.65 -9.04 -2.19
CA GLU A 219 -5.10 -9.24 -2.17
C GLU A 219 -5.50 -10.65 -1.70
N LEU A 220 -4.77 -11.67 -2.16
CA LEU A 220 -4.93 -13.04 -1.66
C LEU A 220 -4.63 -13.14 -0.15
N GLY A 221 -3.62 -12.40 0.32
CA GLY A 221 -3.29 -12.30 1.73
C GLY A 221 -4.45 -11.77 2.57
N PHE A 222 -5.10 -10.69 2.13
CA PHE A 222 -6.27 -10.15 2.81
C PHE A 222 -7.45 -11.12 2.82
N ILE A 223 -7.75 -11.76 1.68
CA ILE A 223 -8.84 -12.75 1.60
C ILE A 223 -8.53 -13.95 2.49
N SER A 224 -7.29 -14.45 2.47
CA SER A 224 -6.87 -15.55 3.34
C SER A 224 -6.95 -15.18 4.82
N GLN A 225 -6.54 -13.97 5.19
CA GLN A 225 -6.63 -13.48 6.56
C GLN A 225 -8.09 -13.40 7.02
N TYR A 226 -8.98 -12.86 6.19
CA TYR A 226 -10.40 -12.76 6.48
C TYR A 226 -11.07 -14.13 6.62
N LEU A 227 -10.80 -15.07 5.71
CA LEU A 227 -11.36 -16.42 5.77
C LEU A 227 -10.83 -17.20 6.98
N ASN A 228 -9.56 -17.01 7.35
CA ASN A 228 -9.00 -17.60 8.57
C ASN A 228 -9.64 -17.00 9.82
N TRP A 229 -9.81 -15.67 9.87
CA TRP A 229 -10.53 -15.01 10.97
C TRP A 229 -11.96 -15.54 11.08
N MET A 230 -12.71 -15.61 9.97
CA MET A 230 -14.07 -16.13 9.96
C MET A 230 -14.13 -17.59 10.46
N LYS A 231 -13.16 -18.42 10.06
CA LYS A 231 -13.04 -19.80 10.55
C LYS A 231 -12.86 -19.82 12.06
N THR A 232 -11.89 -19.09 12.60
CA THR A 232 -11.62 -19.01 14.05
C THR A 232 -12.83 -18.47 14.81
N THR A 233 -13.46 -17.40 14.33
CA THR A 233 -14.63 -16.79 14.96
C THR A 233 -15.84 -17.74 14.98
N LEU A 234 -16.07 -18.52 13.93
CA LEU A 234 -17.15 -19.53 13.89
C LEU A 234 -16.87 -20.75 14.78
N THR A 235 -15.59 -21.13 14.96
CA THR A 235 -15.24 -22.30 15.77
C THR A 235 -15.09 -22.00 17.25
N GLU A 236 -14.59 -20.81 17.60
CA GLU A 236 -14.15 -20.46 18.95
C GLU A 236 -15.00 -19.32 19.56
N ASP A 237 -15.06 -18.15 18.92
CA ASP A 237 -15.55 -16.92 19.58
C ASP A 237 -17.07 -16.75 19.61
N VAL A 238 -17.74 -16.83 18.46
CA VAL A 238 -19.20 -16.64 18.35
C VAL A 238 -19.96 -17.86 18.86
N ALA A 239 -19.30 -19.01 18.86
CA ALA A 239 -19.89 -20.28 19.24
C ALA A 239 -19.67 -20.63 20.71
N SER A 240 -19.08 -19.79 21.58
CA SER A 240 -18.84 -20.17 22.98
C SER A 240 -20.14 -20.62 23.67
N CYS A 241 -20.14 -21.82 24.24
CA CYS A 241 -21.30 -22.37 24.93
C CYS A 241 -21.34 -22.05 26.43
N GLN A 242 -20.44 -21.18 26.91
CA GLN A 242 -20.41 -20.73 28.30
C GLN A 242 -21.71 -20.08 28.78
N PRO A 243 -22.37 -19.19 28.01
CA PRO A 243 -23.64 -18.61 28.43
C PRO A 243 -24.73 -19.67 28.68
N PHE A 244 -24.73 -20.75 27.89
CA PHE A 244 -25.67 -21.86 28.04
C PHE A 244 -25.40 -22.66 29.34
N SER A 245 -24.14 -22.97 29.63
CA SER A 245 -23.77 -23.63 30.89
C SER A 245 -24.13 -22.77 32.12
N THR A 246 -23.98 -21.45 32.01
CA THR A 246 -24.34 -20.51 33.08
C THR A 246 -25.85 -20.42 33.26
N ALA A 247 -26.62 -20.42 32.17
CA ALA A 247 -28.09 -20.48 32.23
C ALA A 247 -28.59 -21.77 32.90
N LEU A 248 -27.96 -22.91 32.60
CA LEU A 248 -28.26 -24.19 33.25
C LEU A 248 -27.93 -24.16 34.76
N ASP A 249 -26.78 -23.62 35.15
CA ASP A 249 -26.41 -23.45 36.56
C ASP A 249 -27.40 -22.56 37.31
N ASN A 250 -27.78 -21.43 36.72
CA ASN A 250 -28.77 -20.53 37.28
C ASN A 250 -30.14 -21.20 37.40
N GLY A 251 -30.57 -21.94 36.38
CA GLY A 251 -31.82 -22.71 36.40
C GLY A 251 -31.83 -23.76 37.50
N ARG A 252 -30.72 -24.50 37.67
CA ARG A 252 -30.57 -25.46 38.75
C ARG A 252 -30.69 -24.80 40.13
N VAL A 253 -30.01 -23.67 40.34
CA VAL A 253 -30.08 -22.93 41.61
C VAL A 253 -31.51 -22.47 41.89
N ILE A 254 -32.23 -22.00 40.88
CA ILE A 254 -33.64 -21.59 41.03
C ILE A 254 -34.50 -22.80 41.40
N LEU A 255 -34.44 -23.90 40.65
CA LEU A 255 -35.29 -25.07 40.90
C LEU A 255 -34.98 -25.75 42.23
N CYS A 256 -33.71 -25.97 42.56
CA CYS A 256 -33.31 -26.63 43.80
C CYS A 256 -33.52 -25.72 45.00
N ASN A 257 -32.87 -24.54 45.02
CA ASN A 257 -32.80 -23.74 46.24
C ASN A 257 -34.04 -22.88 46.45
N ARG A 258 -34.71 -22.43 45.37
CA ARG A 258 -35.88 -21.54 45.49
C ARG A 258 -37.22 -22.28 45.44
N ILE A 259 -37.27 -23.51 44.93
CA ILE A 259 -38.52 -24.27 44.80
C ILE A 259 -38.48 -25.55 45.63
N MET A 260 -37.56 -26.48 45.35
CA MET A 260 -37.54 -27.78 46.03
C MET A 260 -37.20 -27.68 47.52
N ASP A 261 -36.22 -26.88 47.91
CA ASP A 261 -35.82 -26.77 49.31
C ASP A 261 -36.94 -26.20 50.20
N PRO A 262 -37.62 -25.08 49.83
CA PRO A 262 -38.80 -24.61 50.55
C PRO A 262 -39.94 -25.61 50.57
N TRP A 263 -40.16 -26.32 49.45
CA TRP A 263 -41.21 -27.33 49.36
C TRP A 263 -40.95 -28.51 50.31
N ASN A 264 -39.71 -29.00 50.36
CA ASN A 264 -39.30 -30.06 51.28
C ASN A 264 -39.41 -29.60 52.74
N ALA A 265 -38.99 -28.37 53.04
CA ALA A 265 -39.14 -27.79 54.37
C ALA A 265 -40.62 -27.66 54.78
N PHE A 266 -41.48 -27.26 53.84
CA PHE A 266 -42.93 -27.17 54.05
C PHE A 266 -43.53 -28.53 54.41
N TRP A 267 -43.27 -29.58 53.63
CA TRP A 267 -43.80 -30.92 53.91
C TRP A 267 -43.23 -31.55 55.18
N PHE A 268 -41.94 -31.30 55.46
CA PHE A 268 -41.31 -31.74 56.70
C PHE A 268 -41.96 -31.08 57.93
N SER A 269 -42.20 -29.76 57.86
CA SER A 269 -42.89 -29.02 58.92
C SER A 269 -44.33 -29.52 59.12
N LEU A 270 -45.08 -29.73 58.04
CA LEU A 270 -46.45 -30.24 58.10
C LEU A 270 -46.52 -31.65 58.71
N GLY A 271 -45.59 -32.54 58.33
CA GLY A 271 -45.46 -33.87 58.90
C GLY A 271 -45.13 -33.84 60.40
N GLY A 272 -44.19 -32.98 60.81
CA GLY A 272 -43.83 -32.78 62.21
C GLY A 272 -45.00 -32.27 63.05
N CYS A 273 -45.71 -31.24 62.59
CA CYS A 273 -46.92 -30.73 63.26
C CYS A 273 -47.97 -31.84 63.42
N THR A 274 -48.19 -32.65 62.39
CA THR A 274 -49.15 -33.77 62.43
C THR A 274 -48.73 -34.81 63.47
N PHE A 275 -47.45 -35.16 63.53
CA PHE A 275 -46.92 -36.14 64.48
C PHE A 275 -47.03 -35.70 65.95
N PHE A 276 -46.85 -34.41 66.27
CA PHE A 276 -46.97 -33.91 67.65
C PHE A 276 -48.41 -33.57 68.04
N LEU A 277 -49.20 -32.99 67.14
CA LEU A 277 -50.56 -32.52 67.46
C LEU A 277 -51.57 -33.67 67.56
N LEU A 278 -51.45 -34.73 66.74
CA LEU A 278 -52.41 -35.86 66.81
C LEU A 278 -52.36 -36.61 68.15
N PRO A 279 -51.18 -37.01 68.69
CA PRO A 279 -51.09 -37.59 70.03
C PRO A 279 -51.50 -36.60 71.12
N GLY A 280 -51.12 -35.31 70.98
CA GLY A 280 -51.52 -34.26 71.91
C GLY A 280 -53.04 -34.12 72.00
N MET A 281 -53.73 -34.12 70.86
CA MET A 281 -55.19 -34.07 70.79
C MET A 281 -55.83 -35.33 71.39
N PHE A 282 -55.27 -36.52 71.11
CA PHE A 282 -55.74 -37.77 71.71
C PHE A 282 -55.59 -37.79 73.24
N LEU A 283 -54.43 -37.36 73.76
CA LEU A 283 -54.19 -37.23 75.19
C LEU A 283 -55.13 -36.20 75.83
N ALA A 284 -55.34 -35.04 75.20
CA ALA A 284 -56.28 -34.03 75.67
C ALA A 284 -57.72 -34.56 75.74
N LEU A 285 -58.17 -35.30 74.73
CA LEU A 285 -59.48 -35.95 74.72
C LEU A 285 -59.62 -37.01 75.83
N LYS A 286 -58.56 -37.78 76.10
CA LYS A 286 -58.53 -38.78 77.18
C LYS A 286 -58.53 -38.13 78.57
N MET A 287 -57.77 -37.04 78.74
CA MET A 287 -57.74 -36.25 79.98
C MET A 287 -59.08 -35.57 80.25
N MET A 288 -59.76 -35.02 79.23
CA MET A 288 -61.10 -34.47 79.41
C MET A 288 -62.10 -35.51 79.93
N LYS A 289 -62.00 -36.78 79.52
CA LYS A 289 -62.81 -37.87 80.09
C LYS A 289 -62.46 -38.15 81.56
N HIS A 290 -61.19 -38.06 81.95
CA HIS A 290 -60.72 -38.34 83.31
C HIS A 290 -60.93 -37.17 84.30
N PHE A 291 -60.96 -35.92 83.82
CA PHE A 291 -61.26 -34.73 84.64
C PHE A 291 -62.76 -34.42 84.76
N ARG A 292 -63.60 -35.02 83.92
CA ARG A 292 -65.07 -34.87 83.99
C ARG A 292 -65.69 -35.22 85.36
N PRO A 293 -65.20 -36.21 86.14
CA PRO A 293 -65.75 -36.53 87.46
C PRO A 293 -65.31 -35.58 88.58
N ILE A 294 -64.25 -34.79 88.38
CA ILE A 294 -63.69 -33.89 89.42
C ILE A 294 -64.46 -32.57 89.47
N ARG A 295 -65.07 -32.14 88.36
CA ARG A 295 -65.93 -30.94 88.32
C ARG A 295 -67.29 -31.13 89.03
N HIS A 296 -67.65 -32.35 89.42
CA HIS A 296 -68.87 -32.63 90.21
C HIS A 296 -68.59 -32.79 91.72
N LYS A 297 -67.36 -32.52 92.20
CA LYS A 297 -67.00 -32.54 93.63
C LYS A 297 -66.18 -31.31 94.09
N LEU A 298 -66.34 -30.18 93.42
CA LEU A 298 -66.09 -28.85 93.99
C LEU A 298 -67.36 -28.02 93.89
#